data_AF-A0A1H7ZXX9-F1
#
_entry.id   AF-A0A1H7ZXX9-F1
#
_cell.length_a   1.000
_cell.length_b   1.000
_cell.length_c   1.000
_cell.angle_alpha   90.00
_cell.angle_beta   90.00
_cell.angle_gamma   90.00
#
_symmetry.space_group_name_H-M   'P 1'
#
loop_
_entity.id
_entity.type
_entity.pdbx_description
1 polymer ?
#
loop_
_entity_poly.entity_id
_entity_poly.type
_entity_poly.pdbx_seq_one_letter_code
_entity_poly.pdbx_strand_id
1 'polypeptide(L)'
;MKSQLILPLLLLLLSSSAFLSSCSKQKSEKDELKLDDKNLTTCATGADCSFMFTEQADFEGYTSLKPGTYRVFWSIQQGSGITSTLYIKAPMPGKSFSLAKTDILAGKIQVNSSCPTCYMIPFKPVDGYVKGINITPDKQADQTKWLVEAKIFLQADENPQLKDTVFIKQYFYPNFVIN
;
A
#
# COMPACT_ATOMS: atom_id res chain seq x y z
N MET A 1 23.04 -71.95 -21.27
CA MET A 1 21.81 -72.40 -21.96
C MET A 1 20.78 -71.28 -21.90
N LYS A 2 20.17 -70.95 -23.04
CA LYS A 2 19.10 -69.96 -23.22
C LYS A 2 17.81 -70.42 -22.54
N SER A 3 17.02 -69.51 -21.97
CA SER A 3 15.62 -69.19 -22.35
C SER A 3 14.95 -68.38 -21.25
N GLN A 4 14.57 -67.11 -21.50
CA GLN A 4 13.24 -66.66 -21.97
C GLN A 4 12.23 -66.51 -20.81
N LEU A 5 11.96 -65.25 -20.42
CA LEU A 5 10.77 -64.46 -20.79
C LEU A 5 9.56 -64.75 -19.88
N ILE A 6 9.35 -63.89 -18.88
CA ILE A 6 8.01 -63.47 -18.43
C ILE A 6 8.11 -61.99 -18.00
N LEU A 7 8.16 -61.12 -19.00
CA LEU A 7 7.84 -59.70 -18.90
C LEU A 7 6.60 -59.55 -19.80
N PRO A 8 5.38 -59.58 -19.23
CA PRO A 8 4.65 -58.31 -19.09
C PRO A 8 3.55 -58.38 -18.02
N LEU A 9 3.81 -57.93 -16.78
CA LEU A 9 2.71 -57.73 -15.81
C LEU A 9 2.92 -56.53 -14.87
N LEU A 10 3.78 -55.59 -15.25
CA LEU A 10 4.01 -54.35 -14.50
C LEU A 10 3.81 -53.10 -15.38
N LEU A 11 2.82 -53.18 -16.29
CA LEU A 11 2.42 -52.08 -17.19
C LEU A 11 1.02 -51.53 -16.84
N LEU A 12 0.56 -51.69 -15.59
CA LEU A 12 -0.78 -51.34 -15.12
C LEU A 12 -0.80 -50.30 -13.97
N LEU A 13 0.24 -49.46 -13.85
CA LEU A 13 0.30 -48.34 -12.90
C LEU A 13 0.40 -46.97 -13.58
N LEU A 14 -0.06 -46.86 -14.83
CA LEU A 14 -0.30 -45.58 -15.49
C LEU A 14 -1.81 -45.31 -15.59
N SER A 15 -2.42 -44.92 -14.48
CA SER A 15 -3.73 -44.30 -14.54
C SER A 15 -3.91 -43.29 -13.40
N SER A 16 -4.25 -42.07 -13.83
CA SER A 16 -5.13 -41.15 -13.11
C SER A 16 -4.52 -40.25 -12.03
N SER A 17 -3.88 -39.16 -12.47
CA SER A 17 -4.13 -37.84 -11.87
C SER A 17 -3.67 -36.72 -12.81
N ALA A 18 -4.30 -36.64 -13.98
CA ALA A 18 -4.35 -35.38 -14.71
C ALA A 18 -5.33 -34.46 -13.97
N PHE A 19 -4.86 -33.79 -12.91
CA PHE A 19 -5.55 -32.61 -12.42
C PHE A 19 -5.44 -31.58 -13.53
N LEU A 20 -6.52 -31.47 -14.31
CA LEU A 20 -6.80 -30.29 -15.10
C LEU A 20 -6.89 -29.14 -14.09
N SER A 21 -5.77 -28.48 -13.84
CA SER A 21 -5.74 -27.13 -13.29
C SER A 21 -6.47 -26.24 -14.29
N SER A 22 -7.78 -26.20 -14.14
CA SER A 22 -8.65 -25.17 -14.69
C SER A 22 -8.23 -23.86 -14.04
N CYS A 23 -7.13 -23.29 -14.54
CA CYS A 23 -6.91 -21.86 -14.47
C CYS A 23 -8.05 -21.25 -15.28
N SER A 24 -9.16 -20.98 -14.60
CA SER A 24 -10.10 -20.00 -15.09
C SER A 24 -9.27 -18.73 -15.26
N LYS A 25 -8.98 -18.40 -16.52
CA LYS A 25 -8.43 -17.11 -16.90
C LYS A 25 -9.54 -16.12 -16.55
N GLN A 26 -9.56 -15.71 -15.30
CA GLN A 26 -10.42 -14.65 -14.81
C GLN A 26 -10.09 -13.50 -15.75
N LYS A 27 -11.07 -13.11 -16.57
CA LYS A 27 -11.02 -11.89 -17.36
C LYS A 27 -10.86 -10.76 -16.35
N SER A 28 -9.63 -10.45 -15.95
CA SER A 28 -9.29 -9.12 -15.49
C SER A 28 -9.22 -8.28 -16.76
N GLU A 29 -10.39 -7.96 -17.29
CA GLU A 29 -10.54 -6.66 -17.92
C GLU A 29 -10.02 -5.69 -16.86
N LYS A 30 -8.79 -5.19 -17.08
CA LYS A 30 -8.19 -4.18 -16.22
C LYS A 30 -9.16 -3.02 -16.28
N ASP A 31 -10.04 -2.92 -15.30
CA ASP A 31 -10.58 -1.65 -14.89
C ASP A 31 -9.35 -0.82 -14.53
N GLU A 32 -8.84 -0.07 -15.51
CA GLU A 32 -7.81 0.91 -15.26
C GLU A 32 -8.35 1.79 -14.15
N LEU A 33 -7.63 1.80 -13.03
CA LEU A 33 -7.99 2.61 -11.88
C LEU A 33 -8.06 4.07 -12.35
N LYS A 34 -9.27 4.60 -12.51
CA LYS A 34 -9.51 5.97 -12.92
C LYS A 34 -9.45 6.86 -11.68
N LEU A 35 -8.41 7.68 -11.59
CA LEU A 35 -8.24 8.71 -10.57
C LEU A 35 -8.02 10.04 -11.28
N ASP A 36 -8.94 10.99 -11.10
CA ASP A 36 -8.80 12.35 -11.61
C ASP A 36 -8.08 13.25 -10.60
N ASP A 37 -7.55 14.38 -11.07
CA ASP A 37 -6.84 15.37 -10.26
C ASP A 37 -7.73 16.46 -9.67
N LYS A 38 -9.05 16.25 -9.61
CA LYS A 38 -9.99 17.22 -9.04
C LYS A 38 -10.10 17.03 -7.53
N ASN A 39 -10.47 18.10 -6.83
CA ASN A 39 -10.70 18.10 -5.37
C ASN A 39 -9.47 17.62 -4.58
N LEU A 40 -8.29 18.09 -4.98
CA LEU A 40 -7.07 17.84 -4.22
C LEU A 40 -7.22 18.40 -2.80
N THR A 41 -6.78 17.63 -1.81
CA THR A 41 -6.78 18.07 -0.41
C THR A 41 -5.89 19.28 -0.28
N THR A 42 -6.44 20.37 0.26
CA THR A 42 -5.68 21.58 0.57
C THR A 42 -4.94 21.41 1.89
N CYS A 43 -3.75 21.98 1.99
CA CYS A 43 -3.12 22.15 3.29
C CYS A 43 -3.94 23.12 4.14
N ALA A 44 -4.08 22.84 5.45
CA ALA A 44 -4.78 23.76 6.35
C ALA A 44 -4.10 25.13 6.37
N THR A 45 -4.87 26.20 6.55
CA THR A 45 -4.32 27.56 6.63
C THR A 45 -3.30 27.65 7.75
N GLY A 46 -2.08 28.11 7.42
CA GLY A 46 -0.98 28.22 8.38
C GLY A 46 -0.30 26.90 8.74
N ALA A 47 -0.61 25.81 8.01
CA ALA A 47 0.10 24.55 8.12
C ALA A 47 1.09 24.36 6.97
N ASP A 48 2.18 23.65 7.25
CA ASP A 48 3.14 23.18 6.25
C ASP A 48 2.84 21.72 5.92
N CYS A 49 2.64 21.43 4.63
CA CYS A 49 2.34 20.07 4.15
C CYS A 49 3.42 19.56 3.19
N SER A 50 3.83 18.32 3.38
CA SER A 50 4.75 17.59 2.49
C SER A 50 4.09 16.30 2.02
N PHE A 51 4.27 15.96 0.74
CA PHE A 51 3.70 14.76 0.10
C PHE A 51 4.77 14.07 -0.74
N MET A 52 5.40 13.05 -0.20
CA MET A 52 6.64 12.50 -0.73
C MET A 52 6.59 10.98 -0.83
N PHE A 53 7.39 10.40 -1.71
CA PHE A 53 7.54 8.94 -1.76
C PHE A 53 9.00 8.52 -1.92
N THR A 54 9.28 7.32 -1.43
CA THR A 54 10.59 6.68 -1.51
C THR A 54 10.40 5.27 -2.04
N GLU A 55 11.21 4.87 -3.02
CA GLU A 55 11.24 3.51 -3.54
C GLU A 55 12.22 2.64 -2.74
N GLN A 56 12.00 1.33 -2.76
CA GLN A 56 12.83 0.37 -2.02
C GLN A 56 12.94 0.72 -0.53
N ALA A 57 11.81 1.14 0.04
CA ALA A 57 11.70 1.56 1.43
C ALA A 57 10.67 0.72 2.18
N ASP A 58 10.75 0.82 3.49
CA ASP A 58 9.74 0.44 4.47
C ASP A 58 9.70 1.54 5.56
N PHE A 59 8.79 1.43 6.51
CA PHE A 59 8.79 2.23 7.72
C PHE A 59 8.87 1.33 8.96
N GLU A 60 9.50 1.87 9.99
CA GLU A 60 9.59 1.27 11.32
C GLU A 60 9.35 2.32 12.38
N GLY A 61 8.65 1.94 13.45
CA GLY A 61 8.20 2.89 14.46
C GLY A 61 7.33 3.99 13.86
N TYR A 62 7.24 5.14 14.53
CA TYR A 62 6.28 6.18 14.20
C TYR A 62 6.77 7.26 13.22
N THR A 63 8.09 7.34 12.99
CA THR A 63 8.71 8.51 12.33
C THR A 63 9.89 8.18 11.41
N SER A 64 10.24 6.90 11.22
CA SER A 64 11.44 6.50 10.47
C SER A 64 11.13 5.66 9.24
N LEU A 65 11.80 5.99 8.14
CA LEU A 65 11.91 5.14 6.96
C LEU A 65 13.14 4.24 7.10
N LYS A 66 13.10 3.07 6.49
CA LYS A 66 14.23 2.16 6.39
C LYS A 66 14.25 1.50 5.00
N PRO A 67 15.35 0.84 4.60
CA PRO A 67 15.35 0.05 3.37
C PRO A 67 14.30 -1.07 3.38
N GLY A 68 13.68 -1.36 2.24
CA GLY A 68 12.62 -2.35 2.12
C GLY A 68 12.19 -2.68 0.69
N THR A 69 11.10 -3.45 0.55
CA THR A 69 10.61 -3.92 -0.75
C THR A 69 9.42 -3.13 -1.29
N TYR A 70 9.05 -2.01 -0.65
CA TYR A 70 7.87 -1.23 -1.00
C TYR A 70 8.24 0.11 -1.62
N ARG A 71 7.26 0.70 -2.30
CA ARG A 71 7.21 2.15 -2.52
C ARG A 71 6.45 2.74 -1.35
N VAL A 72 7.13 3.51 -0.50
CA VAL A 72 6.51 4.13 0.66
C VAL A 72 6.12 5.55 0.30
N PHE A 73 4.81 5.83 0.30
CA PHE A 73 4.29 7.19 0.25
C PHE A 73 4.13 7.70 1.67
N TRP A 74 4.48 8.97 1.89
CA TRP A 74 4.30 9.60 3.17
C TRP A 74 3.90 11.05 3.05
N SER A 75 3.11 11.50 4.01
CA SER A 75 2.73 12.90 4.13
C SER A 75 2.94 13.40 5.54
N ILE A 76 3.44 14.61 5.66
CA ILE A 76 3.57 15.32 6.93
C ILE A 76 2.74 16.59 6.83
N GLN A 77 1.92 16.85 7.85
CA GLN A 77 1.19 18.11 8.03
C GLN A 77 1.56 18.68 9.39
N GLN A 78 2.18 19.85 9.41
CA GLN A 78 2.59 20.56 10.61
C GLN A 78 1.75 21.82 10.76
N GLY A 79 0.95 21.90 11.83
CA GLY A 79 0.15 23.09 12.18
C GLY A 79 0.42 23.53 13.61
N SER A 80 -0.52 24.29 14.20
CA SER A 80 -0.47 24.89 15.54
C SER A 80 -0.16 23.92 16.69
N GLY A 81 1.09 23.46 16.80
CA GLY A 81 1.55 22.50 17.80
C GLY A 81 1.20 21.03 17.52
N ILE A 82 0.61 20.72 16.36
CA ILE A 82 0.21 19.36 15.97
C ILE A 82 0.95 18.97 14.69
N THR A 83 1.59 17.81 14.73
CA THR A 83 2.18 17.17 13.53
C THR A 83 1.45 15.88 13.24
N SER A 84 0.84 15.78 12.08
CA SER A 84 0.23 14.55 11.57
C SER A 84 1.13 13.93 10.51
N THR A 85 1.33 12.62 10.58
CA THR A 85 2.12 11.86 9.62
C THR A 85 1.34 10.64 9.16
N LEU A 86 1.32 10.41 7.86
CA LEU A 86 0.74 9.23 7.23
C LEU A 86 1.84 8.53 6.44
N TYR A 87 1.96 7.21 6.60
CA TYR A 87 2.79 6.34 5.77
C TYR A 87 1.91 5.28 5.08
N ILE A 88 2.23 4.97 3.84
CA ILE A 88 1.51 4.02 2.97
C ILE A 88 2.54 3.14 2.26
N LYS A 89 2.53 1.83 2.51
CA LYS A 89 3.31 0.84 1.76
C LYS A 89 2.54 0.41 0.51
N ALA A 90 3.03 0.79 -0.65
CA ALA A 90 2.51 0.35 -1.93
C ALA A 90 3.44 -0.69 -2.59
N PRO A 91 2.91 -1.57 -3.46
CA PRO A 91 3.73 -2.45 -4.27
C PRO A 91 4.69 -1.63 -5.15
N MET A 92 5.93 -2.10 -5.29
CA MET A 92 6.90 -1.53 -6.22
C MET A 92 6.46 -1.65 -7.70
N PRO A 93 6.01 -2.83 -8.18
CA PRO A 93 5.62 -2.99 -9.58
C PRO A 93 4.30 -2.29 -9.93
N GLY A 94 4.21 -1.80 -11.17
CA GLY A 94 2.97 -1.28 -11.76
C GLY A 94 2.91 0.24 -11.87
N LYS A 95 1.98 0.72 -12.71
CA LYS A 95 1.67 2.14 -12.92
C LYS A 95 0.52 2.63 -12.03
N SER A 96 -0.11 1.73 -11.30
CA SER A 96 -1.19 2.01 -10.37
C SER A 96 -1.23 0.97 -9.26
N PHE A 97 -1.87 1.30 -8.14
CA PHE A 97 -2.13 0.38 -7.05
C PHE A 97 -3.45 0.70 -6.35
N SER A 98 -4.00 -0.30 -5.68
CA SER A 98 -5.13 -0.16 -4.77
C SER A 98 -4.88 -0.99 -3.53
N LEU A 99 -5.10 -0.39 -2.36
CA LEU A 99 -5.04 -1.04 -1.05
C LEU A 99 -6.45 -0.97 -0.45
N ALA A 100 -6.93 -2.10 0.04
CA ALA A 100 -8.24 -2.20 0.67
C ALA A 100 -8.10 -2.34 2.19
N LYS A 101 -9.24 -2.50 2.88
CA LYS A 101 -9.28 -2.78 4.32
C LYS A 101 -8.31 -3.87 4.77
N THR A 102 -8.19 -4.96 4.00
CA THR A 102 -7.29 -6.07 4.32
C THR A 102 -5.82 -5.64 4.37
N ASP A 103 -5.41 -4.73 3.50
CA ASP A 103 -4.06 -4.17 3.47
C ASP A 103 -3.80 -3.21 4.64
N ILE A 104 -4.83 -2.44 5.01
CA ILE A 104 -4.81 -1.54 6.17
C ILE A 104 -4.61 -2.35 7.45
N LEU A 105 -5.43 -3.39 7.64
CA LEU A 105 -5.33 -4.30 8.80
C LEU A 105 -4.02 -5.11 8.81
N ALA A 106 -3.38 -5.29 7.65
CA ALA A 106 -2.06 -5.90 7.54
C ALA A 106 -0.90 -4.93 7.84
N GLY A 107 -1.19 -3.70 8.30
CA GLY A 107 -0.16 -2.73 8.70
C GLY A 107 0.55 -2.05 7.52
N LYS A 108 -0.04 -2.06 6.31
CA LYS A 108 0.52 -1.29 5.18
C LYS A 108 0.31 0.21 5.34
N ILE A 109 -0.61 0.63 6.21
CA ILE A 109 -0.88 2.03 6.50
C ILE A 109 -0.56 2.33 7.95
N GLN A 110 0.10 3.46 8.19
CA GLN A 110 0.34 3.97 9.52
C GLN A 110 -0.04 5.44 9.59
N VAL A 111 -0.80 5.81 10.61
CA VAL A 111 -1.12 7.19 10.93
C VAL A 111 -0.56 7.51 12.31
N ASN A 112 0.15 8.61 12.42
CA ASN A 112 0.66 9.13 13.67
C ASN A 112 0.28 10.60 13.82
N SER A 113 -0.10 11.00 15.02
CA SER A 113 -0.34 12.40 15.36
C SER A 113 0.42 12.71 16.63
N SER A 114 1.27 13.73 16.57
CA SER A 114 2.07 14.20 17.70
C SER A 114 1.58 15.59 18.11
N CYS A 115 1.19 15.72 19.37
CA CYS A 115 1.04 17.00 20.04
C CYS A 115 1.53 16.85 21.49
N PRO A 116 2.76 17.31 21.81
CA PRO A 116 3.37 17.13 23.13
C PRO A 116 2.54 17.67 24.30
N THR A 117 1.69 18.68 24.04
CA THR A 117 0.89 19.36 25.06
C THR A 117 -0.59 18.94 25.08
N CYS A 118 -1.05 18.15 24.11
CA CYS A 118 -2.48 17.87 23.94
C CYS A 118 -2.95 16.57 24.61
N TYR A 119 -2.05 15.76 25.18
CA TYR A 119 -2.36 14.43 25.74
C TYR A 119 -3.24 13.58 24.81
N MET A 120 -2.85 13.53 23.52
CA MET A 120 -3.66 12.86 22.50
C MET A 120 -3.81 11.36 22.78
N ILE A 121 -5.02 10.86 22.54
CA ILE A 121 -5.30 9.42 22.58
C ILE A 121 -4.75 8.79 21.30
N PRO A 122 -4.05 7.65 21.37
CA PRO A 122 -3.57 6.95 20.18
C PRO A 122 -4.74 6.38 19.36
N PHE A 123 -4.66 6.56 18.05
CA PHE A 123 -5.59 6.02 17.07
C PHE A 123 -4.88 5.01 16.17
N LYS A 124 -5.60 3.97 15.76
CA LYS A 124 -5.14 3.02 14.75
C LYS A 124 -6.05 2.98 13.52
N PRO A 125 -5.49 2.73 12.32
CA PRO A 125 -6.28 2.41 11.14
C PRO A 125 -7.10 1.13 11.31
N VAL A 126 -8.39 1.17 10.96
CA VAL A 126 -9.31 0.01 11.06
C VAL A 126 -10.08 -0.30 9.78
N ASP A 127 -10.20 0.68 8.87
CA ASP A 127 -10.90 0.52 7.61
C ASP A 127 -10.45 1.61 6.62
N GLY A 128 -10.88 1.51 5.37
CA GLY A 128 -10.65 2.52 4.35
C GLY A 128 -10.13 1.96 3.02
N TYR A 129 -9.55 2.86 2.24
CA TYR A 129 -8.89 2.53 0.99
C TYR A 129 -7.73 3.48 0.70
N VAL A 130 -6.79 2.99 -0.12
CA VAL A 130 -5.79 3.82 -0.78
C VAL A 130 -5.72 3.46 -2.24
N LYS A 131 -5.66 4.45 -3.11
CA LYS A 131 -5.49 4.29 -4.56
C LYS A 131 -4.40 5.22 -5.03
N GLY A 132 -3.59 4.77 -5.97
CA GLY A 132 -2.58 5.63 -6.58
C GLY A 132 -2.36 5.32 -8.04
N ILE A 133 -2.06 6.35 -8.81
CA ILE A 133 -1.64 6.27 -10.21
C ILE A 133 -0.36 7.07 -10.44
N ASN A 134 0.56 6.51 -11.21
CA ASN A 134 1.73 7.22 -11.71
C ASN A 134 1.28 8.07 -12.89
N ILE A 135 1.33 9.39 -12.75
CA ILE A 135 0.91 10.32 -13.80
C ILE A 135 2.04 10.68 -14.78
N THR A 136 3.24 10.16 -14.53
CA THR A 136 4.42 10.26 -15.40
C THR A 136 5.11 8.90 -15.55
N PRO A 137 4.40 7.86 -16.06
CA PRO A 137 4.82 6.47 -15.93
C PRO A 137 6.06 6.09 -16.75
N ASP A 138 6.48 6.94 -17.68
CA ASP A 138 7.61 6.71 -18.57
C ASP A 138 8.86 7.51 -18.15
N LYS A 139 8.80 8.14 -16.97
CA LYS A 139 9.93 8.86 -16.35
C LYS A 139 10.70 7.95 -15.40
N GLN A 140 11.95 8.32 -15.12
CA GLN A 140 12.73 7.69 -14.07
C GLN A 140 12.12 7.97 -12.69
N ALA A 141 12.49 7.19 -11.69
CA ALA A 141 11.89 7.24 -10.36
C ALA A 141 12.02 8.63 -9.69
N ASP A 142 13.13 9.34 -9.91
CA ASP A 142 13.44 10.69 -9.41
C ASP A 142 12.71 11.82 -10.13
N GLN A 143 12.05 11.50 -11.23
CA GLN A 143 11.22 12.42 -12.02
C GLN A 143 9.75 12.00 -12.00
N THR A 144 9.43 10.94 -11.26
CA THR A 144 8.10 10.35 -11.24
C THR A 144 7.19 11.15 -10.31
N LYS A 145 5.95 11.35 -10.74
CA LYS A 145 4.90 11.97 -9.96
C LYS A 145 3.73 11.02 -9.82
N TRP A 146 3.25 10.84 -8.59
CA TRP A 146 2.08 10.01 -8.29
C TRP A 146 0.92 10.87 -7.84
N LEU A 147 -0.28 10.53 -8.29
CA LEU A 147 -1.51 11.01 -7.67
C LEU A 147 -2.04 9.91 -6.76
N VAL A 148 -2.20 10.21 -5.48
CA VAL A 148 -2.65 9.25 -4.47
C VAL A 148 -3.89 9.81 -3.77
N GLU A 149 -4.91 8.96 -3.64
CA GLU A 149 -6.11 9.21 -2.85
C GLU A 149 -6.21 8.15 -1.74
N ALA A 150 -6.31 8.59 -0.49
CA ALA A 150 -6.47 7.75 0.67
C ALA A 150 -7.63 8.26 1.53
N LYS A 151 -8.50 7.35 1.95
CA LYS A 151 -9.49 7.58 3.00
C LYS A 151 -9.32 6.49 4.04
N ILE A 152 -8.81 6.86 5.21
CA ILE A 152 -8.47 5.93 6.29
C ILE A 152 -9.37 6.22 7.48
N PHE A 153 -10.12 5.22 7.92
CA PHE A 153 -10.93 5.29 9.12
C PHE A 153 -10.07 4.85 10.30
N LEU A 154 -10.07 5.70 11.33
CA LEU A 154 -9.31 5.52 12.55
C LEU A 154 -10.23 5.21 13.71
N GLN A 155 -9.70 4.47 14.68
CA GLN A 155 -10.37 4.17 15.94
C GLN A 155 -9.37 4.31 17.08
N ALA A 156 -9.78 4.92 18.20
CA ALA A 156 -8.95 4.99 19.38
C ALA A 156 -8.69 3.60 19.96
N ASP A 157 -7.49 3.37 20.49
CA ASP A 157 -7.10 2.04 20.98
C ASP A 157 -7.93 1.58 22.19
N GLU A 158 -8.21 2.49 23.13
CA GLU A 158 -8.90 2.17 24.38
C GLU A 158 -10.42 2.39 24.30
N ASN A 159 -10.91 3.13 23.28
CA ASN A 159 -12.34 3.43 23.14
C ASN A 159 -12.81 3.32 21.68
N PRO A 160 -13.36 2.16 21.27
CA PRO A 160 -13.86 1.94 19.91
C PRO A 160 -14.93 2.90 19.40
N GLN A 161 -15.59 3.64 20.30
CA GLN A 161 -16.59 4.63 19.92
C GLN A 161 -15.97 5.94 19.43
N LEU A 162 -14.72 6.22 19.81
CA LEU A 162 -13.97 7.36 19.30
C LEU A 162 -13.38 6.99 17.94
N LYS A 163 -13.91 7.65 16.90
CA LYS A 163 -13.55 7.43 15.51
C LYS A 163 -13.10 8.74 14.88
N ASP A 164 -12.17 8.62 13.95
CA ASP A 164 -11.70 9.75 13.14
C ASP A 164 -11.49 9.28 11.69
N THR A 165 -11.25 10.21 10.79
CA THR A 165 -10.97 9.91 9.38
C THR A 165 -9.88 10.80 8.85
N VAL A 166 -8.82 10.17 8.33
CA VAL A 166 -7.81 10.86 7.52
C VAL A 166 -8.21 10.73 6.06
N PHE A 167 -8.37 11.88 5.39
CA PHE A 167 -8.58 11.94 3.95
C PHE A 167 -7.49 12.77 3.28
N ILE A 168 -6.88 12.20 2.26
CA ILE A 168 -5.84 12.85 1.46
C ILE A 168 -6.04 12.50 -0.01
N LYS A 169 -6.00 13.51 -0.87
CA LYS A 169 -5.91 13.37 -2.32
C LYS A 169 -4.86 14.36 -2.82
N GLN A 170 -3.65 13.89 -3.06
CA GLN A 170 -2.54 14.78 -3.38
C GLN A 170 -1.53 14.17 -4.34
N TYR A 171 -0.71 15.06 -4.91
CA TYR A 171 0.46 14.68 -5.67
C TYR A 171 1.63 14.37 -4.76
N PHE A 172 2.27 13.24 -4.99
CA PHE A 172 3.44 12.79 -4.27
C PHE A 172 4.68 12.85 -5.17
N TYR A 173 5.76 13.38 -4.63
CA TYR A 173 7.02 13.63 -5.33
C TYR A 173 8.16 12.77 -4.75
N PRO A 174 9.20 12.46 -5.52
CA PRO A 174 10.23 11.56 -5.07
C PRO A 174 11.12 12.21 -4.01
N ASN A 175 11.42 11.46 -2.96
CA ASN A 175 12.44 11.79 -1.97
C ASN A 175 13.19 10.50 -1.61
N PHE A 176 14.43 10.36 -2.09
CA PHE A 176 15.24 9.16 -1.88
C PHE A 176 16.26 9.30 -0.74
N VAL A 177 16.07 10.27 0.14
CA VAL A 177 16.85 10.38 1.36
C VAL A 177 16.27 9.43 2.41
N ILE A 178 16.92 8.30 2.61
CA ILE A 178 16.70 7.40 3.76
C ILE A 178 17.78 7.74 4.78
N ASN A 179 17.39 8.32 5.91
CA ASN A 179 18.30 8.61 7.02
C ASN A 179 18.42 7.41 7.96
#